data_AF-A0A0F9K8V3-F1
#
_entry.id   AF-A0A0F9K8V3-F1
#
_cell.length_a   1.000
_cell.length_b   1.000
_cell.length_c   1.000
_cell.angle_alpha   90.00
_cell.angle_beta   90.00
_cell.angle_gamma   90.00
#
_symmetry.space_group_name_H-M   'P 1'
#
loop_
_entity.id
_entity.type
_entity.pdbx_description
1 polymer ?
#
loop_
_entity_poly.entity_id
_entity_poly.type
_entity_poly.pdbx_seq_one_letter_code
_entity_poly.pdbx_strand_id
1 'polypeptide(L)'
;GVVWINGTNMMDAAAGFGGMRESGFGREGGWEGLTAYTRPKTTRRPLKEIAPSVGGELRPPAGAIDRTAKLYIGGKQLRPDGGYSASVQGKSGILLGHVSLAGRKDVRNAVEAAQAAKSWSKTTGHLRAQILYYIAENLTARSGEFAQRLNAMLGGRSGEKEVDASVKRLFTYAAWADKYDGQIHGVPLRGAALAMKEPVGIIGSLCPDEAPLLGLISCMAPAIAMGNRVILAASPTFPLSATDFIQVIETSDVPAGVVNILTGSHSDIAETMARHMDIDAVWSFGSKDLSKVVEFGSAQNLKRTWVNNGMARDWMKPDGEGIGFLQAATEIKNVWIPYGE
;
A
#
# COMPACT_ATOMS: atom_id res chain seq x y z
N GLY A 1 -18.99 -5.81 -12.17
CA GLY A 1 -19.26 -5.13 -10.89
C GLY A 1 -20.73 -4.92 -10.59
N VAL A 2 -21.63 -5.70 -11.17
CA VAL A 2 -23.08 -5.58 -10.96
C VAL A 2 -23.65 -6.99 -10.79
N VAL A 3 -24.59 -7.15 -9.86
CA VAL A 3 -25.34 -8.39 -9.62
C VAL A 3 -26.81 -8.02 -9.56
N TRP A 4 -27.66 -8.73 -10.29
CA TRP A 4 -29.11 -8.58 -10.23
C TRP A 4 -29.73 -9.82 -9.57
N ILE A 5 -30.50 -9.63 -8.51
CA ILE A 5 -31.25 -10.71 -7.88
C ILE A 5 -32.64 -10.76 -8.52
N ASN A 6 -33.00 -11.90 -9.11
CA ASN A 6 -34.30 -12.14 -9.76
C ASN A 6 -34.64 -11.17 -10.90
N GLY A 7 -33.62 -10.69 -11.61
CA GLY A 7 -33.74 -9.79 -12.76
C GLY A 7 -32.45 -9.78 -13.58
N THR A 8 -32.44 -9.04 -14.68
CA THR A 8 -31.23 -8.81 -15.50
C THR A 8 -31.35 -7.47 -16.23
N ASN A 9 -30.21 -6.91 -16.64
CA ASN A 9 -30.13 -5.68 -17.45
C ASN A 9 -30.88 -4.48 -16.84
N MET A 10 -30.97 -4.39 -15.51
CA MET A 10 -31.55 -3.22 -14.84
C MET A 10 -30.48 -2.14 -14.77
N MET A 11 -30.82 -0.94 -15.25
CA MET A 11 -29.93 0.20 -15.36
C MET A 11 -30.66 1.44 -14.87
N ASP A 12 -29.97 2.27 -14.09
CA ASP A 12 -30.44 3.57 -13.65
C ASP A 12 -29.25 4.53 -13.52
N ALA A 13 -29.49 5.83 -13.71
CA ALA A 13 -28.43 6.84 -13.64
C ALA A 13 -27.78 6.97 -12.26
N ALA A 14 -28.51 6.67 -11.17
CA ALA A 14 -27.99 6.68 -9.81
C ALA A 14 -27.19 5.42 -9.45
N ALA A 15 -27.46 4.29 -10.11
CA ALA A 15 -26.84 3.00 -9.83
C ALA A 15 -25.66 2.72 -10.77
N GLY A 16 -24.44 3.08 -10.33
CA GLY A 16 -23.27 2.97 -11.18
C GLY A 16 -22.93 1.54 -11.65
N PHE A 17 -22.41 1.38 -12.86
CA PHE A 17 -21.97 0.09 -13.41
C PHE A 17 -20.49 0.13 -13.81
N GLY A 18 -19.86 -1.04 -13.92
CA GLY A 18 -18.47 -1.15 -14.35
C GLY A 18 -17.84 -2.52 -14.12
N GLY A 19 -16.71 -2.74 -14.79
CA GLY A 19 -15.93 -3.98 -14.77
C GLY A 19 -15.02 -4.14 -13.55
N MET A 20 -14.49 -5.36 -13.43
CA MET A 20 -13.32 -5.71 -12.62
C MET A 20 -12.50 -6.72 -13.45
N ARG A 21 -11.22 -6.91 -13.13
CA ARG A 21 -10.30 -7.78 -13.92
C ARG A 21 -10.25 -7.31 -15.38
N GLU A 22 -10.25 -8.24 -16.34
CA GLU A 22 -10.19 -7.94 -17.77
C GLU A 22 -11.46 -7.28 -18.33
N SER A 23 -12.53 -7.15 -17.54
CA SER A 23 -13.69 -6.32 -17.91
C SER A 23 -13.44 -4.81 -17.76
N GLY A 24 -12.24 -4.41 -17.34
CA GLY A 24 -11.84 -3.02 -17.11
C GLY A 24 -12.05 -2.55 -15.67
N PHE A 25 -11.94 -1.25 -15.46
CA PHE A 25 -12.00 -0.57 -14.16
C PHE A 25 -12.76 0.76 -14.25
N GLY A 26 -13.07 1.35 -13.09
CA GLY A 26 -13.90 2.56 -13.01
C GLY A 26 -15.40 2.24 -12.95
N ARG A 27 -16.21 3.27 -12.67
CA ARG A 27 -17.66 3.18 -12.64
C ARG A 27 -18.27 4.33 -13.41
N GLU A 28 -19.39 4.07 -14.08
CA GLU A 28 -20.21 5.06 -14.77
C GLU A 28 -21.59 5.09 -14.10
N GLY A 29 -22.12 6.28 -13.82
CA GLY A 29 -23.35 6.47 -13.04
C GLY A 29 -23.13 6.58 -11.53
N GLY A 30 -24.12 7.16 -10.85
CA GLY A 30 -24.10 7.44 -9.42
C GLY A 30 -23.08 8.50 -9.00
N TRP A 31 -23.04 8.76 -7.69
CA TRP A 31 -22.00 9.58 -7.07
C TRP A 31 -20.61 8.97 -7.26
N GLU A 32 -20.56 7.64 -7.30
CA GLU A 32 -19.36 6.87 -7.45
C GLU A 32 -18.64 7.15 -8.78
N GLY A 33 -19.39 7.28 -9.88
CA GLY A 33 -18.84 7.56 -11.20
C GLY A 33 -18.20 8.94 -11.34
N LEU A 34 -18.66 9.93 -10.56
CA LEU A 34 -18.14 11.31 -10.62
C LEU A 34 -16.65 11.40 -10.23
N THR A 35 -16.16 10.46 -9.43
CA THR A 35 -14.75 10.45 -8.97
C THR A 35 -13.79 10.34 -10.16
N ALA A 36 -14.16 9.60 -11.21
CA ALA A 36 -13.32 9.44 -12.41
C ALA A 36 -13.19 10.74 -13.24
N TYR A 37 -14.14 11.66 -13.08
CA TYR A 37 -14.20 12.93 -13.82
C TYR A 37 -13.75 14.13 -12.99
N THR A 38 -13.23 13.90 -11.78
CA THR A 38 -12.74 14.95 -10.89
C THR A 38 -11.30 14.69 -10.48
N ARG A 39 -10.62 15.74 -10.02
CA ARG A 39 -9.27 15.64 -9.46
C ARG A 39 -9.16 16.49 -8.20
N PRO A 40 -8.26 16.15 -7.27
CA PRO A 40 -7.98 17.01 -6.12
C PRO A 40 -7.62 18.42 -6.56
N LYS A 41 -8.11 19.43 -5.82
CA LYS A 41 -7.74 20.85 -6.04
C LYS A 41 -6.29 21.14 -5.63
N THR A 42 -5.69 20.28 -4.83
CA THR A 42 -4.31 20.43 -4.34
C THR A 42 -3.32 20.39 -5.50
N THR A 43 -2.49 21.41 -5.62
CA THR A 43 -1.40 21.46 -6.58
C THR A 43 -0.19 20.71 -6.02
N ARG A 44 0.32 19.74 -6.78
CA ARG A 44 1.53 18.98 -6.43
C ARG A 44 2.75 19.60 -7.10
N ARG A 45 3.91 19.45 -6.46
CA ARG A 45 5.21 19.86 -7.02
C ARG A 45 5.84 18.66 -7.75
N PRO A 46 6.76 18.88 -8.69
CA PRO A 46 7.57 17.80 -9.24
C PRO A 46 8.30 17.05 -8.13
N LEU A 47 8.35 15.72 -8.24
CA LEU A 47 9.10 14.86 -7.35
C LEU A 47 10.59 15.19 -7.45
N LYS A 48 11.23 15.42 -6.32
CA LYS A 48 12.68 15.57 -6.24
C LYS A 48 13.28 14.18 -6.04
N GLU A 49 14.18 13.80 -6.92
CA GLU A 49 14.94 12.56 -6.76
C GLU A 49 15.84 12.64 -5.53
N ILE A 50 15.80 11.60 -4.70
CA ILE A 50 16.63 11.47 -3.50
C ILE A 50 17.62 10.35 -3.78
N ALA A 51 18.88 10.71 -3.96
CA ALA A 51 19.93 9.72 -4.13
C ALA A 51 20.31 9.11 -2.78
N PRO A 52 20.62 7.80 -2.73
CA PRO A 52 21.24 7.19 -1.55
C PRO A 52 22.54 7.90 -1.21
N SER A 53 22.86 7.96 0.08
CA SER A 53 24.17 8.45 0.51
C SER A 53 25.22 7.44 0.07
N VAL A 54 26.11 7.84 -0.84
CA VAL A 54 27.23 7.01 -1.33
C VAL A 54 28.52 7.77 -1.02
N GLY A 55 29.30 7.33 -0.02
CA GLY A 55 30.64 7.91 0.18
C GLY A 55 31.26 7.68 1.55
N GLY A 56 32.57 7.41 1.54
CA GLY A 56 33.43 7.19 2.71
C GLY A 56 33.99 5.77 2.79
N GLU A 57 35.12 5.57 3.47
CA GLU A 57 35.49 4.23 3.94
C GLU A 57 34.30 3.66 4.72
N LEU A 58 33.88 2.44 4.38
CA LEU A 58 32.94 1.67 5.20
C LEU A 58 33.57 1.53 6.59
N ARG A 59 33.26 2.43 7.50
CA ARG A 59 33.70 2.33 8.89
C ARG A 59 32.68 1.45 9.61
N PRO A 60 32.99 0.17 9.86
CA PRO A 60 32.11 -0.64 10.69
C PRO A 60 31.99 0.05 12.05
N PRO A 61 30.77 0.16 12.62
CA PRO A 61 30.64 0.62 14.00
C PRO A 61 31.47 -0.29 14.92
N ALA A 62 32.14 0.29 15.93
CA ALA A 62 32.97 -0.49 16.86
C ALA A 62 32.15 -1.65 17.46
N GLY A 63 32.64 -2.89 17.36
CA GLY A 63 31.92 -4.10 17.79
C GLY A 63 30.86 -4.63 16.82
N ALA A 64 31.04 -4.42 15.51
CA ALA A 64 30.05 -4.74 14.48
C ALA A 64 29.60 -6.22 14.47
N ILE A 65 28.31 -6.42 14.75
CA ILE A 65 27.55 -7.66 14.52
C ILE A 65 26.94 -7.59 13.11
N ASP A 66 26.69 -8.73 12.47
CA ASP A 66 25.92 -8.79 11.23
C ASP A 66 24.52 -8.16 11.42
N ARG A 67 24.27 -7.07 10.70
CA ARG A 67 23.00 -6.32 10.69
C ARG A 67 22.34 -6.36 9.31
N THR A 68 22.46 -7.48 8.61
CA THR A 68 21.83 -7.64 7.31
C THR A 68 20.34 -7.90 7.47
N ALA A 69 19.54 -6.88 7.15
CA ALA A 69 18.09 -6.97 7.19
C ALA A 69 17.56 -7.84 6.05
N LYS A 70 16.49 -8.57 6.36
CA LYS A 70 15.84 -9.54 5.48
C LYS A 70 14.55 -8.98 4.88
N LEU A 71 14.01 -9.69 3.89
CA LEU A 71 12.66 -9.45 3.38
C LEU A 71 11.62 -9.99 4.38
N TYR A 72 10.39 -9.51 4.34
CA TYR A 72 9.28 -10.09 5.11
C TYR A 72 8.20 -10.60 4.17
N ILE A 73 8.03 -11.93 4.13
CA ILE A 73 7.12 -12.59 3.18
C ILE A 73 6.39 -13.70 3.91
N GLY A 74 5.07 -13.70 3.87
CA GLY A 74 4.27 -14.79 4.43
C GLY A 74 4.45 -14.97 5.94
N GLY A 75 4.55 -13.87 6.69
CA GLY A 75 4.64 -13.92 8.15
C GLY A 75 6.04 -14.24 8.70
N LYS A 76 7.08 -14.25 7.85
CA LYS A 76 8.45 -14.61 8.25
C LYS A 76 9.50 -13.80 7.51
N GLN A 77 10.66 -13.66 8.14
CA GLN A 77 11.83 -13.02 7.55
C GLN A 77 12.59 -13.99 6.63
N LEU A 78 12.80 -13.62 5.37
CA LEU A 78 13.44 -14.45 4.35
C LEU A 78 14.65 -13.75 3.72
N ARG A 79 15.66 -14.54 3.36
CA ARG A 79 16.77 -14.07 2.53
C ARG A 79 16.25 -13.77 1.11
N PRO A 80 16.84 -12.80 0.40
CA PRO A 80 16.50 -12.56 -1.00
C PRO A 80 16.92 -13.78 -1.81
N ASP A 81 16.11 -14.17 -2.78
CA ASP A 81 16.41 -15.32 -3.62
C ASP A 81 17.76 -15.19 -4.35
N GLY A 82 18.09 -13.98 -4.82
CA GLY A 82 19.37 -13.70 -5.46
C GLY A 82 20.57 -13.65 -4.50
N GLY A 83 20.35 -13.69 -3.19
CA GLY A 83 21.40 -13.66 -2.17
C GLY A 83 22.12 -12.32 -1.98
N TYR A 84 21.83 -11.30 -2.79
CA TYR A 84 22.50 -10.01 -2.72
C TYR A 84 21.92 -9.09 -1.65
N SER A 85 22.80 -8.27 -1.07
CA SER A 85 22.44 -7.19 -0.16
C SER A 85 23.22 -5.92 -0.52
N ALA A 86 22.67 -4.76 -0.17
CA ALA A 86 23.33 -3.46 -0.35
C ALA A 86 23.55 -2.76 0.98
N SER A 87 24.66 -2.02 1.09
CA SER A 87 24.95 -1.19 2.26
C SER A 87 24.02 0.02 2.33
N VAL A 88 23.52 0.32 3.52
CA VAL A 88 22.75 1.55 3.79
C VAL A 88 23.61 2.47 4.63
N GLN A 89 23.85 3.69 4.13
CA GLN A 89 24.67 4.70 4.78
C GLN A 89 23.80 5.89 5.21
N GLY A 90 24.13 6.48 6.35
CA GLY A 90 23.57 7.76 6.76
C GLY A 90 24.22 8.91 5.99
N LYS A 91 23.66 10.13 6.12
CA LYS A 91 24.21 11.33 5.47
C LYS A 91 25.67 11.64 5.79
N SER A 92 26.18 11.17 6.93
CA SER A 92 27.58 11.33 7.34
C SER A 92 28.54 10.29 6.73
N GLY A 93 28.05 9.37 5.88
CA GLY A 93 28.83 8.25 5.33
C GLY A 93 28.97 7.07 6.30
N ILE A 94 28.35 7.13 7.49
CA ILE A 94 28.38 6.03 8.47
C ILE A 94 27.52 4.87 7.96
N LEU A 95 28.09 3.66 8.00
CA LEU A 95 27.36 2.42 7.71
C LEU A 95 26.31 2.15 8.80
N LEU A 96 25.04 2.14 8.40
CA LEU A 96 23.91 1.88 9.31
C LEU A 96 23.50 0.40 9.33
N GLY A 97 23.72 -0.32 8.23
CA GLY A 97 23.39 -1.73 8.07
C GLY A 97 23.42 -2.16 6.60
N HIS A 98 22.92 -3.36 6.34
CA HIS A 98 22.71 -3.87 4.98
C HIS A 98 21.24 -4.24 4.80
N VAL A 99 20.73 -4.17 3.57
CA VAL A 99 19.39 -4.64 3.22
C VAL A 99 19.43 -5.58 2.04
N SER A 100 18.50 -6.53 2.06
CA SER A 100 18.31 -7.49 0.98
C SER A 100 17.88 -6.81 -0.33
N LEU A 101 18.34 -7.31 -1.46
CA LEU A 101 17.91 -6.86 -2.79
C LEU A 101 16.91 -7.86 -3.37
N ALA A 102 15.61 -7.53 -3.28
CA ALA A 102 14.54 -8.37 -3.80
C ALA A 102 14.53 -8.36 -5.34
N GLY A 103 14.29 -9.53 -5.92
CA GLY A 103 14.12 -9.71 -7.36
C GLY A 103 12.77 -10.30 -7.74
N ARG A 104 12.66 -10.74 -8.99
CA ARG A 104 11.44 -11.33 -9.56
C ARG A 104 10.88 -12.51 -8.76
N LYS A 105 11.74 -13.40 -8.25
CA LYS A 105 11.30 -14.58 -7.50
C LYS A 105 10.77 -14.19 -6.11
N ASP A 106 11.34 -13.18 -5.47
CA ASP A 106 10.82 -12.66 -4.20
C ASP A 106 9.43 -12.03 -4.36
N VAL A 107 9.20 -11.30 -5.46
CA VAL A 107 7.85 -10.79 -5.81
C VAL A 107 6.87 -11.95 -5.97
N ARG A 108 7.24 -13.02 -6.69
CA ARG A 108 6.38 -14.20 -6.85
C ARG A 108 6.05 -14.86 -5.51
N ASN A 109 7.05 -15.08 -4.66
CA ASN A 109 6.86 -15.65 -3.33
C ASN A 109 5.93 -14.79 -2.47
N ALA A 110 6.02 -13.46 -2.58
CA ALA A 110 5.13 -12.53 -1.91
C ALA A 110 3.68 -12.59 -2.44
N VAL A 111 3.50 -12.78 -3.75
CA VAL A 111 2.17 -13.00 -4.34
C VAL A 111 1.57 -14.32 -3.87
N GLU A 112 2.34 -15.41 -3.86
CA GLU A 112 1.89 -16.71 -3.34
C GLU A 112 1.46 -16.61 -1.87
N ALA A 113 2.23 -15.91 -1.04
CA ALA A 113 1.87 -15.63 0.35
C ALA A 113 0.58 -14.80 0.46
N ALA A 114 0.44 -13.75 -0.34
CA ALA A 114 -0.77 -12.92 -0.37
C ALA A 114 -2.01 -13.68 -0.89
N GLN A 115 -1.83 -14.66 -1.78
CA GLN A 115 -2.89 -15.57 -2.23
C GLN A 115 -3.30 -16.55 -1.12
N ALA A 116 -2.34 -17.10 -0.38
CA ALA A 116 -2.62 -17.94 0.79
C ALA A 116 -3.42 -17.19 1.87
N ALA A 117 -3.20 -15.87 2.00
CA ALA A 117 -3.90 -14.97 2.91
C ALA A 117 -5.27 -14.48 2.41
N LYS A 118 -5.88 -15.10 1.38
CA LYS A 118 -7.18 -14.67 0.80
C LYS A 118 -8.33 -14.59 1.80
N SER A 119 -8.27 -15.31 2.92
CA SER A 119 -9.29 -15.26 3.97
C SER A 119 -9.36 -13.89 4.64
N TRP A 120 -8.27 -13.10 4.63
CA TRP A 120 -8.26 -11.72 5.14
C TRP A 120 -9.33 -10.85 4.48
N SER A 121 -9.54 -11.01 3.17
CA SER A 121 -10.54 -10.26 2.41
C SER A 121 -11.99 -10.60 2.78
N LYS A 122 -12.22 -11.63 3.60
CA LYS A 122 -13.54 -12.04 4.11
C LYS A 122 -13.72 -11.77 5.60
N THR A 123 -12.73 -11.17 6.26
CA THR A 123 -12.82 -10.81 7.68
C THR A 123 -13.84 -9.68 7.90
N THR A 124 -14.28 -9.51 9.14
CA THR A 124 -15.08 -8.35 9.53
C THR A 124 -14.22 -7.09 9.58
N GLY A 125 -14.81 -5.92 9.35
CA GLY A 125 -14.12 -4.65 9.53
C GLY A 125 -13.54 -4.49 10.94
N HIS A 126 -14.28 -4.94 11.95
CA HIS A 126 -13.87 -4.91 13.35
C HIS A 126 -12.56 -5.68 13.61
N LEU A 127 -12.42 -6.90 13.07
CA LEU A 127 -11.18 -7.68 13.21
C LEU A 127 -9.99 -6.91 12.61
N ARG A 128 -10.18 -6.33 11.43
CA ARG A 128 -9.13 -5.55 10.77
C ARG A 128 -8.78 -4.27 11.54
N ALA A 129 -9.78 -3.63 12.16
CA ALA A 129 -9.57 -2.50 13.04
C ALA A 129 -8.68 -2.88 14.24
N GLN A 130 -8.97 -4.00 14.92
CA GLN A 130 -8.18 -4.49 16.05
C GLN A 130 -6.71 -4.71 15.67
N ILE A 131 -6.44 -5.38 14.55
CA ILE A 131 -5.07 -5.57 14.05
C ILE A 131 -4.38 -4.23 13.80
N LEU A 132 -5.05 -3.26 13.17
CA LEU A 132 -4.47 -1.93 12.94
C LEU A 132 -4.22 -1.16 14.23
N TYR A 133 -5.08 -1.30 15.24
CA TYR A 133 -4.85 -0.74 16.57
C TYR A 133 -3.61 -1.37 17.23
N TYR A 134 -3.44 -2.68 17.17
CA TYR A 134 -2.23 -3.34 17.69
C TYR A 134 -0.96 -2.87 16.99
N ILE A 135 -0.98 -2.68 15.66
CA ILE A 135 0.15 -2.11 14.93
C ILE A 135 0.46 -0.69 15.43
N ALA A 136 -0.57 0.14 15.63
CA ALA A 136 -0.40 1.51 16.14
C ALA A 136 0.20 1.54 17.55
N GLU A 137 -0.30 0.69 18.45
CA GLU A 137 0.17 0.58 19.83
C GLU A 137 1.61 0.06 19.90
N ASN A 138 1.93 -0.99 19.14
CA ASN A 138 3.28 -1.56 19.08
C ASN A 138 4.30 -0.60 18.43
N LEU A 139 3.88 0.19 17.42
CA LEU A 139 4.72 1.27 16.89
C LEU A 139 4.90 2.40 17.90
N THR A 140 3.85 2.76 18.64
CA THR A 140 3.91 3.77 19.71
C THR A 140 4.92 3.36 20.78
N ALA A 141 4.90 2.10 21.22
CA ALA A 141 5.83 1.58 22.21
C ALA A 141 7.31 1.67 21.77
N ARG A 142 7.58 1.66 20.46
CA ARG A 142 8.93 1.75 19.89
C ARG A 142 9.23 3.11 19.23
N SER A 143 8.41 4.14 19.47
CA SER A 143 8.49 5.41 18.71
C SER A 143 9.85 6.09 18.77
N GLY A 144 10.50 6.10 19.94
CA GLY A 144 11.85 6.65 20.09
C GLY A 144 12.91 5.93 19.25
N GLU A 145 12.80 4.61 19.12
CA GLU A 145 13.71 3.80 18.29
C GLU A 145 13.54 4.12 16.80
N PHE A 146 12.30 4.17 16.31
CA PHE A 146 12.01 4.54 14.92
C PHE A 146 12.45 5.97 14.59
N ALA A 147 12.24 6.91 15.52
CA ALA A 147 12.67 8.29 15.35
C ALA A 147 14.20 8.39 15.23
N GLN A 148 14.95 7.64 16.05
CA GLN A 148 16.41 7.57 15.96
C GLN A 148 16.86 6.96 14.63
N ARG A 149 16.20 5.88 14.18
CA ARG A 149 16.51 5.24 12.89
C ARG A 149 16.30 6.20 11.72
N LEU A 150 15.17 6.90 11.69
CA LEU A 150 14.86 7.89 10.65
C LEU A 150 15.87 9.05 10.66
N ASN A 151 16.21 9.58 11.84
CA ASN A 151 17.22 10.62 11.97
C ASN A 151 18.60 10.16 11.48
N ALA A 152 18.98 8.91 11.73
CA ALA A 152 20.24 8.34 11.26
C ALA A 152 20.31 8.24 9.71
N MET A 153 19.20 7.85 9.08
CA MET A 153 19.10 7.73 7.62
C MET A 153 18.95 9.08 6.91
N LEU A 154 17.96 9.89 7.32
CA LEU A 154 17.58 11.14 6.67
C LEU A 154 18.50 12.31 7.07
N GLY A 155 19.21 12.19 8.18
CA GLY A 155 19.89 13.29 8.86
C GLY A 155 18.91 14.30 9.48
N GLY A 156 19.34 14.95 10.56
CA GLY A 156 18.52 15.92 11.29
C GLY A 156 17.88 15.33 12.55
N ARG A 157 16.80 15.98 13.01
CA ARG A 157 16.12 15.67 14.28
C ARG A 157 14.58 15.67 14.16
N SER A 158 14.06 15.37 12.97
CA SER A 158 12.63 15.40 12.68
C SER A 158 11.94 14.04 12.66
N GLY A 159 12.67 12.95 12.94
CA GLY A 159 12.14 11.58 12.90
C GLY A 159 10.90 11.38 13.76
N GLU A 160 10.84 12.01 14.95
CA GLU A 160 9.66 11.96 15.83
C GLU A 160 8.39 12.42 15.13
N LYS A 161 8.47 13.49 14.31
CA LYS A 161 7.30 14.01 13.59
C LYS A 161 6.74 13.00 12.59
N GLU A 162 7.61 12.27 11.89
CA GLU A 162 7.21 11.24 10.93
C GLU A 162 6.62 10.01 11.64
N VAL A 163 7.21 9.60 12.78
CA VAL A 163 6.69 8.51 13.60
C VAL A 163 5.31 8.86 14.15
N ASP A 164 5.14 10.05 14.72
CA ASP A 164 3.86 10.52 15.25
C ASP A 164 2.78 10.55 14.16
N ALA A 165 3.13 11.02 12.96
CA ALA A 165 2.23 11.00 11.82
C ALA A 165 1.88 9.56 11.39
N SER A 166 2.83 8.64 11.44
CA SER A 166 2.64 7.23 11.10
C SER A 166 1.68 6.53 12.08
N VAL A 167 1.86 6.76 13.38
CA VAL A 167 0.96 6.27 14.43
C VAL A 167 -0.45 6.81 14.22
N LYS A 168 -0.60 8.11 14.00
CA LYS A 168 -1.90 8.73 13.68
C LYS A 168 -2.53 8.11 12.43
N ARG A 169 -1.74 7.85 11.39
CA ARG A 169 -2.19 7.21 10.14
C ARG A 169 -2.78 5.83 10.39
N LEU A 170 -2.13 5.03 11.24
CA LEU A 170 -2.63 3.70 11.64
C LEU A 170 -3.95 3.82 12.39
N PHE A 171 -4.04 4.71 13.39
CA PHE A 171 -5.30 4.94 14.12
C PHE A 171 -6.44 5.43 13.22
N THR A 172 -6.16 6.34 12.29
CA THR A 172 -7.14 6.82 11.31
C THR A 172 -7.71 5.66 10.48
N TYR A 173 -6.85 4.80 9.94
CA TYR A 173 -7.32 3.69 9.10
C TYR A 173 -7.86 2.50 9.90
N ALA A 174 -7.45 2.32 11.15
CA ALA A 174 -8.13 1.43 12.10
C ALA A 174 -9.59 1.88 12.28
N ALA A 175 -9.82 3.19 12.46
CA ALA A 175 -11.16 3.75 12.60
C ALA A 175 -12.02 3.57 11.34
N TRP A 176 -11.42 3.62 10.14
CA TRP A 176 -12.11 3.42 8.86
C TRP A 176 -12.43 1.96 8.54
N ALA A 177 -11.72 0.99 9.13
CA ALA A 177 -11.79 -0.42 8.73
C ALA A 177 -13.20 -1.03 8.78
N ASP A 178 -14.08 -0.48 9.62
CA ASP A 178 -15.49 -0.86 9.79
C ASP A 178 -16.49 0.29 9.59
N LYS A 179 -16.07 1.42 8.98
CA LYS A 179 -16.90 2.63 8.81
C LYS A 179 -16.94 3.17 7.38
N TYR A 180 -16.38 2.44 6.42
CA TYR A 180 -16.42 2.84 5.01
C TYR A 180 -17.63 2.19 4.31
N ASP A 181 -18.81 2.71 4.64
CA ASP A 181 -20.08 2.12 4.25
C ASP A 181 -20.34 2.13 2.73
N GLY A 182 -21.14 1.16 2.30
CA GLY A 182 -21.78 1.19 0.98
C GLY A 182 -22.84 2.29 0.89
N GLN A 183 -23.45 2.43 -0.28
CA GLN A 183 -24.57 3.37 -0.50
C GLN A 183 -25.81 2.61 -0.95
N ILE A 184 -26.98 3.13 -0.62
CA ILE A 184 -28.27 2.60 -1.09
C ILE A 184 -28.84 3.61 -2.07
N HIS A 185 -29.10 3.17 -3.30
CA HIS A 185 -29.68 3.98 -4.36
C HIS A 185 -31.16 3.62 -4.54
N GLY A 186 -32.02 4.61 -4.32
CA GLY A 186 -33.41 4.55 -4.74
C GLY A 186 -33.49 4.72 -6.26
N VAL A 187 -34.16 3.79 -6.93
CA VAL A 187 -34.22 3.71 -8.40
C VAL A 187 -35.68 3.68 -8.85
N PRO A 188 -36.03 4.27 -10.01
CA PRO A 188 -37.40 4.21 -10.57
C PRO A 188 -37.70 2.86 -11.23
N LEU A 189 -37.17 1.78 -10.66
CA LEU A 189 -37.31 0.39 -11.09
C LEU A 189 -37.69 -0.46 -9.87
N ARG A 190 -38.03 -1.73 -10.10
CA ARG A 190 -38.34 -2.65 -9.00
C ARG A 190 -37.16 -2.77 -8.03
N GLY A 191 -37.37 -2.39 -6.77
CA GLY A 191 -36.44 -2.62 -5.68
C GLY A 191 -35.42 -1.50 -5.46
N ALA A 192 -34.21 -1.86 -5.02
CA ALA A 192 -33.13 -0.91 -4.74
C ALA A 192 -31.78 -1.45 -5.22
N ALA A 193 -30.82 -0.55 -5.46
CA ALA A 193 -29.45 -0.91 -5.80
C ALA A 193 -28.50 -0.60 -4.63
N LEU A 194 -27.81 -1.62 -4.12
CA LEU A 194 -26.83 -1.50 -3.04
C LEU A 194 -25.42 -1.38 -3.63
N ALA A 195 -24.82 -0.18 -3.57
CA ALA A 195 -23.44 0.06 -3.98
C ALA A 195 -22.46 -0.33 -2.86
N MET A 196 -22.15 -1.62 -2.79
CA MET A 196 -21.29 -2.20 -1.76
C MET A 196 -19.80 -1.87 -2.02
N LYS A 197 -19.03 -1.66 -0.96
CA LYS A 197 -17.56 -1.54 -1.02
C LYS A 197 -16.93 -2.91 -0.78
N GLU A 198 -16.08 -3.36 -1.69
CA GLU A 198 -15.34 -4.63 -1.58
C GLU A 198 -13.84 -4.40 -1.71
N PRO A 199 -12.98 -5.24 -1.12
CA PRO A 199 -11.54 -5.18 -1.37
C PRO A 199 -11.23 -5.35 -2.85
N VAL A 200 -10.17 -4.68 -3.31
CA VAL A 200 -9.58 -4.89 -4.63
C VAL A 200 -8.96 -6.29 -4.74
N GLY A 201 -8.25 -6.72 -3.70
CA GLY A 201 -7.57 -8.03 -3.64
C GLY A 201 -6.12 -7.91 -3.19
N ILE A 202 -5.18 -8.18 -4.09
CA ILE A 202 -3.74 -8.01 -3.87
C ILE A 202 -3.27 -6.69 -4.46
N ILE A 203 -2.66 -5.85 -3.63
CA ILE A 203 -2.13 -4.55 -4.01
C ILE A 203 -0.60 -4.56 -3.88
N GLY A 204 0.09 -4.37 -5.00
CA GLY A 204 1.51 -4.05 -5.01
C GLY A 204 1.73 -2.55 -4.84
N SER A 205 2.67 -2.11 -4.01
CA SER A 205 2.97 -0.68 -3.85
C SER A 205 4.46 -0.40 -3.83
N LEU A 206 4.90 0.50 -4.71
CA LEU A 206 6.24 1.10 -4.72
C LEU A 206 6.22 2.35 -3.82
N CYS A 207 6.80 2.25 -2.63
CA CYS A 207 6.68 3.25 -1.57
C CYS A 207 7.67 4.42 -1.76
N PRO A 208 7.27 5.65 -1.42
CA PRO A 208 8.08 6.87 -1.64
C PRO A 208 9.41 6.86 -0.87
N ASP A 209 10.38 7.65 -1.35
CA ASP A 209 11.62 7.93 -0.62
C ASP A 209 11.46 9.11 0.35
N GLU A 210 10.51 10.02 0.10
CA GLU A 210 10.36 11.27 0.85
C GLU A 210 9.93 11.08 2.31
N ALA A 211 9.29 9.94 2.60
CA ALA A 211 8.75 9.59 3.91
C ALA A 211 8.87 8.07 4.12
N PRO A 212 10.06 7.56 4.49
CA PRO A 212 10.36 6.13 4.42
C PRO A 212 9.45 5.24 5.28
N LEU A 213 9.06 5.70 6.47
CA LEU A 213 8.16 4.99 7.36
C LEU A 213 6.71 5.39 7.07
N LEU A 214 6.43 6.69 7.06
CA LEU A 214 5.07 7.21 6.92
C LEU A 214 4.48 6.86 5.55
N GLY A 215 5.25 6.95 4.48
CA GLY A 215 4.82 6.60 3.13
C GLY A 215 4.47 5.11 3.02
N LEU A 216 5.31 4.23 3.56
CA LEU A 216 5.02 2.79 3.62
C LEU A 216 3.73 2.50 4.39
N ILE A 217 3.56 3.08 5.57
CA ILE A 217 2.36 2.92 6.40
C ILE A 217 1.13 3.52 5.71
N SER A 218 1.28 4.63 5.01
CA SER A 218 0.19 5.30 4.28
C SER A 218 -0.30 4.46 3.10
N CYS A 219 0.54 3.62 2.50
CA CYS A 219 0.13 2.64 1.51
C CYS A 219 -0.48 1.39 2.17
N MET A 220 0.15 0.89 3.23
CA MET A 220 -0.24 -0.35 3.90
C MET A 220 -1.59 -0.24 4.61
N ALA A 221 -1.71 0.71 5.54
CA ALA A 221 -2.81 0.81 6.48
C ALA A 221 -4.19 0.91 5.81
N PRO A 222 -4.44 1.79 4.83
CA PRO A 222 -5.75 1.84 4.17
C PRO A 222 -6.05 0.58 3.36
N ALA A 223 -5.03 0.01 2.72
CA ALA A 223 -5.20 -1.20 1.92
C ALA A 223 -5.66 -2.37 2.80
N ILE A 224 -4.95 -2.64 3.91
CA ILE A 224 -5.33 -3.74 4.80
C ILE A 224 -6.60 -3.44 5.59
N ALA A 225 -6.89 -2.17 5.93
CA ALA A 225 -8.16 -1.76 6.55
C ALA A 225 -9.36 -2.15 5.69
N MET A 226 -9.23 -2.05 4.36
CA MET A 226 -10.28 -2.40 3.40
C MET A 226 -10.28 -3.90 3.01
N GLY A 227 -9.45 -4.72 3.66
CA GLY A 227 -9.41 -6.18 3.44
C GLY A 227 -8.49 -6.63 2.30
N ASN A 228 -7.61 -5.75 1.80
CA ASN A 228 -6.60 -6.13 0.82
C ASN A 228 -5.40 -6.81 1.48
N ARG A 229 -4.65 -7.58 0.70
CA ARG A 229 -3.31 -8.05 1.06
C ARG A 229 -2.29 -7.25 0.25
N VAL A 230 -1.15 -6.92 0.85
CA VAL A 230 -0.20 -5.96 0.26
C VAL A 230 1.19 -6.53 0.07
N ILE A 231 1.84 -6.09 -1.01
CA ILE A 231 3.26 -6.30 -1.30
C ILE A 231 3.89 -4.93 -1.42
N LEU A 232 4.64 -4.53 -0.39
CA LEU A 232 5.21 -3.20 -0.25
C LEU A 232 6.69 -3.27 -0.63
N ALA A 233 7.07 -2.61 -1.72
CA ALA A 233 8.46 -2.28 -1.96
C ALA A 233 8.79 -1.02 -1.16
N ALA A 234 9.59 -1.16 -0.11
CA ALA A 234 10.01 -0.04 0.74
C ALA A 234 10.82 1.00 -0.05
N SER A 235 11.10 2.15 0.58
CA SER A 235 12.01 3.15 0.05
C SER A 235 13.35 2.51 -0.34
N PRO A 236 13.80 2.60 -1.61
CA PRO A 236 15.10 2.08 -2.03
C PRO A 236 16.24 2.83 -1.33
N THR A 237 16.01 4.09 -0.97
CA THR A 237 17.02 4.97 -0.39
C THR A 237 17.15 4.81 1.13
N PHE A 238 16.04 4.65 1.85
CA PHE A 238 15.98 4.60 3.31
C PHE A 238 15.20 3.38 3.86
N PRO A 239 15.59 2.16 3.49
CA PRO A 239 14.79 0.95 3.73
C PRO A 239 14.77 0.46 5.18
N LEU A 240 15.72 0.89 6.04
CA LEU A 240 15.90 0.27 7.36
C LEU A 240 14.72 0.52 8.32
N SER A 241 13.96 1.61 8.13
CA SER A 241 12.73 1.85 8.91
C SER A 241 11.66 0.80 8.59
N ALA A 242 11.53 0.41 7.32
CA ALA A 242 10.62 -0.65 6.90
C ALA A 242 11.02 -2.02 7.46
N THR A 243 12.33 -2.30 7.57
CA THR A 243 12.80 -3.56 8.13
C THR A 243 12.67 -3.62 9.65
N ASP A 244 12.87 -2.50 10.36
CA ASP A 244 12.60 -2.43 11.80
C ASP A 244 11.10 -2.60 12.10
N PHE A 245 10.23 -2.14 11.18
CA PHE A 245 8.77 -2.29 11.23
C PHE A 245 8.28 -3.73 11.11
N ILE A 246 9.10 -4.65 10.60
CA ILE A 246 8.76 -6.08 10.54
C ILE A 246 8.42 -6.63 11.93
N GLN A 247 9.21 -6.29 12.95
CA GLN A 247 8.95 -6.76 14.30
C GLN A 247 7.63 -6.19 14.86
N VAL A 248 7.25 -4.96 14.48
CA VAL A 248 5.95 -4.38 14.85
C VAL A 248 4.82 -5.21 14.23
N ILE A 249 4.94 -5.57 12.95
CA ILE A 249 3.98 -6.45 12.27
C ILE A 249 3.88 -7.81 12.97
N GLU A 250 5.02 -8.44 13.28
CA GLU A 250 5.09 -9.74 13.95
C GLU A 250 4.46 -9.71 15.36
N THR A 251 4.65 -8.62 16.12
CA THR A 251 4.08 -8.45 17.47
C THR A 251 2.59 -8.09 17.45
N SER A 252 2.06 -7.67 16.30
CA SER A 252 0.67 -7.21 16.16
C SER A 252 -0.27 -8.28 15.61
N ASP A 253 0.16 -9.54 15.61
CA ASP A 253 -0.61 -10.70 15.13
C ASP A 253 -1.16 -10.53 13.70
N VAL A 254 -0.44 -9.80 12.84
CA VAL A 254 -0.83 -9.64 11.44
C VAL A 254 -0.79 -11.01 10.76
N PRO A 255 -1.90 -11.50 10.17
CA PRO A 255 -1.89 -12.83 9.57
C PRO A 255 -0.86 -12.94 8.45
N ALA A 256 -0.18 -14.09 8.41
CA ALA A 256 0.86 -14.38 7.43
C ALA A 256 0.38 -14.10 6.00
N GLY A 257 1.13 -13.25 5.27
CA GLY A 257 0.85 -12.92 3.87
C GLY A 257 -0.08 -11.71 3.67
N VAL A 258 -0.71 -11.17 4.73
CA VAL A 258 -1.50 -9.93 4.65
C VAL A 258 -0.61 -8.73 4.35
N VAL A 259 0.54 -8.64 5.00
CA VAL A 259 1.58 -7.65 4.73
C VAL A 259 2.85 -8.37 4.32
N ASN A 260 3.43 -7.99 3.19
CA ASN A 260 4.73 -8.47 2.71
C ASN A 260 5.59 -7.24 2.37
N ILE A 261 6.84 -7.22 2.83
CA ILE A 261 7.77 -6.10 2.66
C ILE A 261 9.00 -6.60 1.87
N LEU A 262 9.26 -5.93 0.76
CA LEU A 262 10.42 -6.10 -0.09
C LEU A 262 11.32 -4.86 0.05
N THR A 263 12.64 -5.07 -0.02
CA THR A 263 13.65 -4.01 -0.10
C THR A 263 14.48 -4.18 -1.37
N GLY A 264 15.11 -3.11 -1.84
CA GLY A 264 15.92 -3.11 -3.05
C GLY A 264 15.46 -2.07 -4.07
N SER A 265 16.06 -2.10 -5.26
CA SER A 265 15.73 -1.15 -6.30
C SER A 265 14.31 -1.35 -6.81
N HIS A 266 13.55 -0.26 -6.95
CA HIS A 266 12.23 -0.31 -7.58
C HIS A 266 12.30 -0.70 -9.04
N SER A 267 13.40 -0.38 -9.75
CA SER A 267 13.58 -0.79 -11.16
C SER A 267 13.51 -2.30 -11.35
N ASP A 268 13.96 -3.07 -10.36
CA ASP A 268 14.12 -4.52 -10.48
C ASP A 268 12.81 -5.28 -10.22
N ILE A 269 11.87 -4.63 -9.52
CA ILE A 269 10.61 -5.22 -9.07
C ILE A 269 9.37 -4.61 -9.72
N ALA A 270 9.42 -3.35 -10.17
CA ALA A 270 8.27 -2.61 -10.69
C ALA A 270 7.63 -3.30 -11.90
N GLU A 271 8.42 -3.69 -12.90
CA GLU A 271 7.89 -4.38 -14.08
C GLU A 271 7.28 -5.74 -13.71
N THR A 272 7.93 -6.48 -12.80
CA THR A 272 7.41 -7.77 -12.35
C THR A 272 6.06 -7.59 -11.66
N MET A 273 5.92 -6.62 -10.75
CA MET A 273 4.66 -6.33 -10.07
C MET A 273 3.59 -5.86 -11.06
N ALA A 274 3.96 -4.98 -12.00
CA ALA A 274 3.05 -4.44 -13.01
C ALA A 274 2.50 -5.51 -13.96
N ARG A 275 3.32 -6.50 -14.33
CA ARG A 275 2.93 -7.59 -15.24
C ARG A 275 2.34 -8.81 -14.55
N HIS A 276 2.49 -8.95 -13.24
CA HIS A 276 2.02 -10.14 -12.53
C HIS A 276 0.50 -10.33 -12.73
N MET A 277 0.08 -11.51 -13.17
CA MET A 277 -1.33 -11.79 -13.48
C MET A 277 -2.20 -11.89 -12.22
N ASP A 278 -1.60 -12.31 -11.10
CA ASP A 278 -2.27 -12.44 -9.80
C ASP A 278 -2.13 -11.21 -8.87
N ILE A 279 -1.79 -10.05 -9.43
CA ILE A 279 -1.87 -8.76 -8.72
C ILE A 279 -3.06 -7.97 -9.27
N ASP A 280 -3.92 -7.47 -8.39
CA ASP A 280 -5.18 -6.81 -8.77
C ASP A 280 -5.02 -5.28 -8.92
N ALA A 281 -4.04 -4.69 -8.23
CA ALA A 281 -3.65 -3.30 -8.42
C ALA A 281 -2.17 -3.03 -8.13
N VAL A 282 -1.59 -2.03 -8.80
CA VAL A 282 -0.24 -1.52 -8.52
C VAL A 282 -0.26 -0.02 -8.25
N TRP A 283 0.24 0.38 -7.10
CA TRP A 283 0.45 1.77 -6.71
C TRP A 283 1.93 2.13 -6.88
N SER A 284 2.22 3.27 -7.50
CA SER A 284 3.58 3.75 -7.71
C SER A 284 3.74 5.18 -7.24
N PHE A 285 4.49 5.35 -6.16
CA PHE A 285 4.86 6.65 -5.60
C PHE A 285 6.38 6.91 -5.71
N GLY A 286 7.06 6.17 -6.58
CA GLY A 286 8.49 6.33 -6.87
C GLY A 286 8.77 7.33 -7.99
N SER A 287 9.87 7.13 -8.69
CA SER A 287 10.35 8.00 -9.78
C SER A 287 9.40 8.04 -10.98
N LYS A 288 9.55 9.10 -11.80
CA LYS A 288 8.66 9.39 -12.94
C LYS A 288 8.64 8.27 -13.99
N ASP A 289 9.78 7.67 -14.27
CA ASP A 289 9.95 6.58 -15.25
C ASP A 289 9.14 5.33 -14.87
N LEU A 290 9.01 5.04 -13.57
CA LEU A 290 8.23 3.91 -13.08
C LEU A 290 6.73 4.04 -13.38
N SER A 291 6.20 5.26 -13.51
CA SER A 291 4.79 5.46 -13.86
C SER A 291 4.47 4.80 -15.21
N LYS A 292 5.32 5.02 -16.22
CA LYS A 292 5.18 4.42 -17.55
C LYS A 292 5.35 2.90 -17.51
N VAL A 293 6.32 2.40 -16.75
CA VAL A 293 6.55 0.95 -16.61
C VAL A 293 5.33 0.26 -16.01
N VAL A 294 4.77 0.85 -14.95
CA VAL A 294 3.61 0.31 -14.23
C VAL A 294 2.36 0.32 -15.12
N GLU A 295 2.05 1.44 -15.75
CA GLU A 295 0.88 1.54 -16.64
C GLU A 295 1.00 0.61 -17.84
N PHE A 296 2.16 0.57 -18.51
CA PHE A 296 2.36 -0.32 -19.65
C PHE A 296 2.28 -1.81 -19.26
N GLY A 297 2.91 -2.18 -18.15
CA GLY A 297 2.87 -3.57 -17.66
C GLY A 297 1.47 -4.01 -17.23
N SER A 298 0.66 -3.09 -16.69
CA SER A 298 -0.69 -3.38 -16.20
C SER A 298 -1.66 -3.83 -17.28
N ALA A 299 -1.42 -3.46 -18.53
CA ALA A 299 -2.29 -3.74 -19.66
C ALA A 299 -2.50 -5.26 -19.91
N GLN A 300 -1.62 -6.12 -19.38
CA GLN A 300 -1.72 -7.58 -19.57
C GLN A 300 -2.95 -8.21 -18.93
N ASN A 301 -3.42 -7.71 -17.78
CA ASN A 301 -4.64 -8.19 -17.12
C ASN A 301 -5.62 -7.04 -16.77
N LEU A 302 -5.35 -5.83 -17.28
CA LEU A 302 -6.09 -4.61 -16.99
C LEU A 302 -6.21 -4.31 -15.47
N LYS A 303 -5.22 -4.72 -14.66
CA LYS A 303 -5.17 -4.38 -13.23
C LYS A 303 -5.21 -2.87 -13.04
N ARG A 304 -5.75 -2.43 -11.91
CA ARG A 304 -5.80 -1.00 -11.59
C ARG A 304 -4.41 -0.46 -11.32
N THR A 305 -4.15 0.77 -11.76
CA THR A 305 -2.90 1.47 -11.46
C THR A 305 -3.19 2.79 -10.74
N TRP A 306 -2.30 3.16 -9.82
CA TRP A 306 -2.29 4.49 -9.24
C TRP A 306 -0.87 5.01 -9.20
N VAL A 307 -0.51 5.84 -10.17
CA VAL A 307 0.85 6.37 -10.33
C VAL A 307 0.89 7.86 -10.02
N ASN A 308 2.04 8.33 -9.53
CA ASN A 308 2.24 9.73 -9.16
C ASN A 308 2.62 10.62 -10.36
N ASN A 309 2.95 10.05 -11.53
CA ASN A 309 3.42 10.77 -12.72
C ASN A 309 4.63 11.68 -12.46
N GLY A 310 5.49 11.29 -11.50
CA GLY A 310 6.63 12.11 -11.08
C GLY A 310 6.24 13.36 -10.29
N MET A 311 5.06 13.40 -9.69
CA MET A 311 4.61 14.48 -8.81
C MET A 311 4.72 14.06 -7.35
N ALA A 312 5.35 14.92 -6.53
CA ALA A 312 5.49 14.71 -5.09
C ALA A 312 4.13 14.74 -4.39
N ARG A 313 4.00 13.90 -3.35
CA ARG A 313 2.88 13.91 -2.41
C ARG A 313 3.36 14.43 -1.07
N ASP A 314 2.60 15.32 -0.44
CA ASP A 314 2.88 15.73 0.93
C ASP A 314 2.27 14.70 1.89
N TRP A 315 3.08 13.74 2.32
CA TRP A 315 2.69 12.63 3.18
C TRP A 315 2.21 13.07 4.57
N MET A 316 2.65 14.25 5.03
CA MET A 316 2.30 14.86 6.31
C MET A 316 0.98 15.63 6.28
N LYS A 317 0.37 15.78 5.11
CA LYS A 317 -0.87 16.54 4.88
C LYS A 317 -2.00 15.62 4.43
N PRO A 318 -3.23 16.15 4.29
CA PRO A 318 -4.38 15.36 3.85
C PRO A 318 -4.19 14.65 2.50
N ASP A 319 -3.25 15.09 1.65
CA ASP A 319 -2.93 14.36 0.42
C ASP A 319 -2.24 13.01 0.71
N GLY A 320 -1.50 12.89 1.82
CA GLY A 320 -0.92 11.63 2.28
C GLY A 320 -1.94 10.61 2.82
N GLU A 321 -3.18 11.02 3.07
CA GLU A 321 -4.21 10.17 3.69
C GLU A 321 -5.62 10.37 3.12
N GLY A 322 -6.60 9.75 3.78
CA GLY A 322 -8.01 10.02 3.56
C GLY A 322 -8.65 9.16 2.48
N ILE A 323 -9.77 9.66 1.96
CA ILE A 323 -10.70 8.90 1.13
C ILE A 323 -10.09 8.40 -0.18
N GLY A 324 -9.12 9.11 -0.75
CA GLY A 324 -8.47 8.70 -2.00
C GLY A 324 -7.78 7.34 -1.89
N PHE A 325 -7.18 7.03 -0.74
CA PHE A 325 -6.59 5.71 -0.47
C PHE A 325 -7.66 4.64 -0.27
N LEU A 326 -8.77 4.95 0.42
CA LEU A 326 -9.88 4.02 0.60
C LEU A 326 -10.54 3.68 -0.75
N GLN A 327 -10.73 4.68 -1.62
CA GLN A 327 -11.21 4.49 -2.99
C GLN A 327 -10.22 3.67 -3.84
N ALA A 328 -8.92 3.94 -3.73
CA ALA A 328 -7.89 3.16 -4.41
C ALA A 328 -7.85 1.70 -3.91
N ALA A 329 -8.26 1.46 -2.67
CA ALA A 329 -8.26 0.16 -1.99
C ALA A 329 -9.61 -0.58 -2.05
N THR A 330 -10.63 -0.03 -2.69
CA THR A 330 -11.96 -0.65 -2.80
C THR A 330 -12.49 -0.68 -4.22
N GLU A 331 -13.27 -1.72 -4.53
CA GLU A 331 -14.16 -1.83 -5.67
C GLU A 331 -15.59 -1.54 -5.24
N ILE A 332 -16.41 -1.05 -6.17
CA ILE A 332 -17.85 -0.90 -5.94
C ILE A 332 -18.58 -2.04 -6.63
N LYS A 333 -19.36 -2.81 -5.88
CA LYS A 333 -20.26 -3.82 -6.44
C LYS A 333 -21.70 -3.38 -6.22
N ASN A 334 -22.41 -3.11 -7.30
CA ASN A 334 -23.84 -2.81 -7.23
C ASN A 334 -24.65 -4.10 -7.20
N VAL A 335 -25.42 -4.30 -6.13
CA VAL A 335 -26.30 -5.46 -5.95
C VAL A 335 -27.74 -4.97 -5.98
N TRP A 336 -28.47 -5.32 -7.04
CA TRP A 336 -29.88 -4.98 -7.19
C TRP A 336 -30.73 -6.03 -6.49
N ILE A 337 -31.55 -5.58 -5.55
CA ILE A 337 -32.39 -6.46 -4.73
C ILE A 337 -33.86 -6.08 -4.87
N PRO A 338 -34.79 -7.06 -4.77
CA PRO A 338 -36.18 -6.74 -4.52
C PRO A 338 -36.30 -5.95 -3.21
N TYR A 339 -37.04 -4.86 -3.26
CA TYR A 339 -37.40 -4.05 -2.11
C TYR A 339 -38.84 -3.59 -2.31
N GLY A 340 -39.69 -3.87 -1.34
CA GLY A 340 -41.09 -3.42 -1.35
C GLY A 340 -41.16 -2.05 -0.68
N GLU A 341 -41.85 -1.11 -1.31
CA GLU A 341 -42.39 0.05 -0.61
C GLU A 341 -43.60 -0.37 0.23
#